data_AF-F6B434-F1
#
_entry.id   AF-F6B434-F1
#
_cell.length_a   1.000
_cell.length_b   1.000
_cell.length_c   1.000
_cell.angle_alpha   90.00
_cell.angle_beta   90.00
_cell.angle_gamma   90.00
#
_symmetry.space_group_name_H-M   'P 1'
#
loop_
_entity.id
_entity.type
_entity.pdbx_description
1 polymer ?
#
loop_
_entity_poly.entity_id
_entity_poly.type
_entity_poly.pdbx_seq_one_letter_code
_entity_poly.pdbx_strand_id
1 'polypeptide(L)'
;MKGKHLTLLIGPAKYQEDDQRMVSMFLAEPGKKIICGSTTATMVSRFLPGGELPTPTNVPGLILVTDGTMTLRLVLDLLQGFIMDDLPHRTDAKALVSSLLEANSISFLIGMAVNKSQRSLSLPAKPVVKSRLVRELADLLQDKGKQVMVEYF
;
A
#
# COMPACT_ATOMS: atom_id res chain seq x y z
N MET A 1 15.70 17.67 -12.24
CA MET A 1 14.29 17.38 -11.91
C MET A 1 14.27 16.48 -10.69
N LYS A 2 13.65 16.87 -9.58
CA LYS A 2 13.48 15.98 -8.41
C LYS A 2 12.68 14.74 -8.87
N GLY A 3 13.18 13.54 -8.59
CA GLY A 3 12.51 12.29 -8.98
C GLY A 3 11.10 12.20 -8.36
N LYS A 4 10.15 11.67 -9.13
CA LYS A 4 8.79 11.39 -8.64
C LYS A 4 8.84 10.11 -7.80
N HIS A 5 8.90 10.24 -6.48
CA HIS A 5 8.87 9.11 -5.54
C HIS A 5 7.41 8.82 -5.10
N LEU A 6 7.09 7.54 -4.94
CA LEU A 6 5.82 7.07 -4.41
C LEU A 6 6.05 6.03 -3.32
N THR A 7 5.44 6.23 -2.16
CA THR A 7 5.48 5.26 -1.05
C THR A 7 4.10 4.67 -0.82
N LEU A 8 4.01 3.33 -0.77
CA LEU A 8 2.80 2.59 -0.42
C LEU A 8 2.97 1.95 0.95
N LEU A 9 2.02 2.20 1.85
CA LEU A 9 1.95 1.55 3.16
C LEU A 9 0.82 0.50 3.18
N ILE A 10 1.14 -0.77 3.46
CA ILE A 10 0.22 -1.89 3.25
C ILE A 10 0.11 -2.82 4.46
N GLY A 11 -0.88 -2.55 5.30
CA GLY A 11 -1.24 -3.33 6.49
C GLY A 11 -0.29 -3.12 7.68
N PRO A 12 -0.70 -3.54 8.89
CA PRO A 12 0.15 -3.44 10.08
C PRO A 12 1.29 -4.44 10.11
N ALA A 13 2.35 -4.10 10.83
CA ALA A 13 3.54 -4.93 11.00
C ALA A 13 3.20 -6.27 11.68
N LYS A 14 4.06 -7.27 11.51
CA LYS A 14 3.89 -8.58 12.16
C LYS A 14 3.81 -8.44 13.67
N TYR A 15 4.68 -7.60 14.22
CA TYR A 15 4.76 -7.28 15.63
C TYR A 15 4.39 -5.81 15.81
N GLN A 16 3.52 -5.52 16.78
CA GLN A 16 2.99 -4.16 16.98
C GLN A 16 4.09 -3.14 17.35
N GLU A 17 5.19 -3.60 17.95
CA GLU A 17 6.37 -2.78 18.24
C GLU A 17 7.05 -2.23 16.97
N ASP A 18 6.92 -2.93 15.84
CA ASP A 18 7.45 -2.47 14.54
C ASP A 18 6.56 -1.45 13.84
N ASP A 19 5.28 -1.28 14.25
CA ASP A 19 4.36 -0.32 13.64
C ASP A 19 4.92 1.11 13.72
N GLN A 20 5.54 1.48 14.84
CA GLN A 20 6.12 2.82 15.02
C GLN A 20 7.25 3.08 14.02
N ARG A 21 8.14 2.10 13.82
CA ARG A 21 9.25 2.17 12.87
C ARG A 21 8.71 2.29 11.44
N MET A 22 7.75 1.44 11.10
CA MET A 22 7.10 1.41 9.79
C MET A 22 6.44 2.74 9.44
N VAL A 23 5.65 3.30 10.37
CA VAL A 23 4.94 4.57 10.17
C VAL A 23 5.91 5.75 10.14
N SER A 24 6.93 5.75 11.00
CA SER A 24 7.95 6.81 11.00
C SER A 24 8.68 6.88 9.67
N MET A 25 9.04 5.72 9.10
CA MET A 25 9.64 5.63 7.77
C MET A 25 8.69 6.12 6.68
N PHE A 26 7.41 5.68 6.71
CA PHE A 26 6.39 6.15 5.77
C PHE A 26 6.22 7.67 5.77
N LEU A 27 6.20 8.30 6.95
CA LEU A 27 6.05 9.75 7.09
C LEU A 27 7.29 10.51 6.60
N ALA A 28 8.48 9.93 6.75
CA ALA A 28 9.75 10.54 6.35
C ALA A 28 10.03 10.46 4.84
N GLU A 29 9.46 9.50 4.12
CA GLU A 29 9.65 9.36 2.67
C GLU A 29 9.19 10.61 1.90
N PRO A 30 9.93 11.06 0.86
CA PRO A 30 9.53 12.20 0.05
C PRO A 30 8.43 11.84 -0.95
N GLY A 31 7.84 12.85 -1.58
CA GLY A 31 6.92 12.63 -2.69
C GLY A 31 5.52 12.16 -2.28
N LYS A 32 4.87 11.41 -3.17
CA LYS A 32 3.48 10.96 -3.01
C LYS A 32 3.42 9.77 -2.07
N LYS A 33 2.36 9.70 -1.28
CA LYS A 33 2.12 8.64 -0.30
C LYS A 33 0.72 8.08 -0.49
N ILE A 34 0.58 6.76 -0.39
CA ILE A 34 -0.68 6.04 -0.47
C ILE A 34 -0.76 5.05 0.69
N ILE A 35 -1.90 5.03 1.39
CA ILE A 35 -2.19 4.04 2.43
C ILE A 35 -3.16 3.03 1.86
N CYS A 36 -2.81 1.75 1.93
CA CYS A 36 -3.66 0.67 1.44
C CYS A 36 -4.34 -0.05 2.61
N GLY A 37 -5.62 0.25 2.81
CA GLY A 37 -6.51 -0.42 3.77
C GLY A 37 -6.86 0.41 4.99
N SER A 38 -8.11 0.29 5.45
CA SER A 38 -8.63 0.95 6.64
C SER A 38 -7.86 0.59 7.91
N THR A 39 -7.52 -0.69 8.11
CA THR A 39 -6.69 -1.13 9.24
C THR A 39 -5.32 -0.45 9.24
N THR A 40 -4.74 -0.21 8.06
CA THR A 40 -3.48 0.51 7.91
C THR A 40 -3.64 1.98 8.27
N ALA A 41 -4.73 2.62 7.83
CA ALA A 41 -5.04 4.00 8.19
C ALA A 41 -5.24 4.17 9.71
N THR A 42 -5.94 3.24 10.35
CA THR A 42 -6.10 3.20 11.82
C THR A 42 -4.78 2.93 12.55
N MET A 43 -3.84 2.20 11.96
CA MET A 43 -2.49 2.06 12.52
C MET A 43 -1.77 3.40 12.48
N VAL A 44 -1.77 4.08 11.32
CA VAL A 44 -1.10 5.39 11.15
C VAL A 44 -1.67 6.43 12.12
N SER A 45 -2.99 6.47 12.32
CA SER A 45 -3.63 7.47 13.19
C SER A 45 -3.08 7.48 14.62
N ARG A 46 -2.64 6.33 15.14
CA ARG A 46 -2.05 6.20 16.49
C ARG A 46 -0.74 6.97 16.65
N PHE A 47 -0.07 7.29 15.55
CA PHE A 47 1.20 8.00 15.52
C PHE A 47 1.07 9.43 14.98
N LEU A 48 -0.14 9.87 14.65
CA LEU A 48 -0.41 11.26 14.29
C LEU A 48 -0.81 12.08 15.53
N PRO A 49 -0.47 13.38 15.55
CA PRO A 49 -0.97 14.27 16.60
C PRO A 49 -2.50 14.20 16.70
N GLY A 50 -3.03 14.03 17.92
CA GLY A 50 -4.47 13.98 18.17
C GLY A 50 -5.16 12.65 17.83
N GLY A 51 -4.45 11.65 17.30
CA GLY A 51 -5.04 10.33 17.03
C GLY A 51 -5.98 10.31 15.81
N GLU A 52 -5.95 11.33 14.96
CA GLU A 52 -6.85 11.50 13.82
C GLU A 52 -6.49 10.58 12.65
N LEU A 53 -7.49 10.25 11.83
CA LEU A 53 -7.24 9.50 10.60
C LEU A 53 -6.31 10.28 9.66
N PRO A 54 -5.44 9.57 8.90
CA PRO A 54 -4.52 10.21 7.98
C PRO A 54 -5.29 10.89 6.83
N THR A 55 -5.00 12.17 6.61
CA THR A 55 -5.55 13.02 5.56
C THR A 55 -4.41 13.80 4.88
N PRO A 56 -4.63 14.39 3.70
CA PRO A 56 -3.63 15.27 3.07
C PRO A 56 -3.20 16.45 3.95
N THR A 57 -4.04 16.85 4.92
CA THR A 57 -3.76 17.96 5.85
C THR A 57 -2.77 17.58 6.94
N ASN A 58 -2.83 16.35 7.47
CA ASN A 58 -2.00 15.89 8.59
C ASN A 58 -0.89 14.90 8.19
N VAL A 59 -0.91 14.39 6.94
CA VAL A 59 0.16 13.58 6.35
C VAL A 59 0.64 14.22 5.04
N PRO A 60 1.77 14.94 5.05
CA PRO A 60 2.32 15.58 3.86
C PRO A 60 2.59 14.57 2.72
N GLY A 61 2.00 14.86 1.56
CA GLY A 61 2.13 14.03 0.37
C GLY A 61 1.17 12.84 0.30
N LEU A 62 0.30 12.63 1.31
CA LEU A 62 -0.77 11.65 1.20
C LEU A 62 -1.79 12.08 0.14
N ILE A 63 -2.01 11.22 -0.84
CA ILE A 63 -2.95 11.48 -1.95
C ILE A 63 -4.13 10.52 -1.99
N LEU A 64 -4.03 9.36 -1.34
CA LEU A 64 -5.05 8.33 -1.40
C LEU A 64 -4.97 7.39 -0.20
N VAL A 65 -6.14 7.04 0.35
CA VAL A 65 -6.33 5.92 1.27
C VAL A 65 -7.32 4.95 0.60
N THR A 66 -6.92 3.69 0.40
CA THR A 66 -7.74 2.69 -0.31
C THR A 66 -8.35 1.68 0.65
N ASP A 67 -9.30 0.85 0.15
CA ASP A 67 -9.85 -0.30 0.89
C ASP A 67 -8.84 -1.46 1.08
N GLY A 68 -7.67 -1.38 0.44
CA GLY A 68 -6.56 -2.31 0.65
C GLY A 68 -6.45 -3.37 -0.43
N THR A 69 -6.51 -4.65 -0.05
CA THR A 69 -6.14 -5.78 -0.94
C THR A 69 -7.02 -5.88 -2.19
N MET A 70 -8.30 -5.52 -2.11
CA MET A 70 -9.18 -5.52 -3.30
C MET A 70 -8.69 -4.52 -4.34
N THR A 71 -8.38 -3.28 -3.94
CA THR A 71 -7.81 -2.26 -4.83
C THR A 71 -6.49 -2.72 -5.43
N LEU A 72 -5.61 -3.35 -4.64
CA LEU A 72 -4.32 -3.87 -5.14
C LEU A 72 -4.50 -4.96 -6.21
N ARG A 73 -5.51 -5.82 -6.05
CA ARG A 73 -5.83 -6.82 -7.07
C ARG A 73 -6.28 -6.17 -8.37
N LEU A 74 -7.20 -5.20 -8.30
CA LEU A 74 -7.64 -4.45 -9.48
C LEU A 74 -6.49 -3.71 -10.16
N VAL A 75 -5.55 -3.14 -9.39
CA VAL A 75 -4.36 -2.47 -9.93
C VAL A 75 -3.45 -3.44 -10.69
N LEU A 76 -3.22 -4.64 -10.15
CA LEU A 76 -2.43 -5.66 -10.84
C LEU A 76 -3.09 -6.05 -12.16
N ASP A 77 -4.40 -6.34 -12.14
CA ASP A 77 -5.15 -6.73 -13.32
C ASP A 77 -5.11 -5.60 -14.40
N LEU A 78 -5.28 -4.33 -13.99
CA LEU A 78 -5.18 -3.17 -14.89
C LEU A 78 -3.78 -3.02 -15.50
N LEU A 79 -2.71 -3.22 -14.73
CA LEU A 79 -1.33 -3.11 -15.24
C LEU A 79 -0.93 -4.26 -16.17
N GLN A 80 -1.58 -5.41 -16.03
CA GLN A 80 -1.44 -6.57 -16.93
C GLN A 80 -2.28 -6.43 -18.21
N GLY A 81 -3.09 -5.38 -18.33
CA GLY A 81 -3.89 -5.09 -19.53
C GLY A 81 -5.27 -5.73 -19.54
N PHE A 82 -5.75 -6.24 -18.41
CA PHE A 82 -7.12 -6.74 -18.31
C PHE A 82 -8.12 -5.58 -18.36
N ILE A 83 -9.16 -5.75 -19.19
CA ILE A 83 -10.29 -4.83 -19.24
C ILE A 83 -11.25 -5.22 -18.11
N MET A 84 -11.58 -4.25 -17.27
CA MET A 84 -12.55 -4.43 -16.20
C MET A 84 -13.82 -3.64 -16.46
N ASP A 85 -14.95 -4.31 -16.24
CA ASP A 85 -16.27 -3.71 -16.10
C ASP A 85 -16.29 -2.67 -14.97
N ASP A 86 -17.36 -1.88 -14.88
CA ASP A 86 -17.45 -0.78 -13.91
C ASP A 86 -17.68 -1.32 -12.49
N LEU A 87 -16.58 -1.72 -11.86
CA LEU A 87 -16.54 -2.26 -10.50
C LEU A 87 -16.48 -1.12 -9.46
N PRO A 88 -17.06 -1.31 -8.26
CA PRO A 88 -16.71 -0.48 -7.12
C PRO A 88 -15.19 -0.55 -6.89
N HIS A 89 -14.58 0.54 -6.38
CA HIS A 89 -13.12 0.71 -6.19
C HIS A 89 -12.28 0.95 -7.45
N ARG A 90 -12.89 1.00 -8.64
CA ARG A 90 -12.19 1.27 -9.90
C ARG A 90 -11.54 2.66 -9.95
N THR A 91 -12.14 3.66 -9.31
CA THR A 91 -11.57 5.02 -9.22
C THR A 91 -10.25 5.02 -8.46
N ASP A 92 -10.21 4.41 -7.27
CA ASP A 92 -9.00 4.30 -6.46
C ASP A 92 -7.93 3.46 -7.16
N ALA A 93 -8.34 2.37 -7.81
CA ALA A 93 -7.43 1.54 -8.59
C ALA A 93 -6.79 2.32 -9.75
N LYS A 94 -7.58 3.09 -10.51
CA LYS A 94 -7.07 3.97 -11.58
C LYS A 94 -6.14 5.06 -11.05
N ALA A 95 -6.49 5.68 -9.92
CA ALA A 95 -5.65 6.70 -9.29
C ALA A 95 -4.29 6.13 -8.82
N LEU A 96 -4.31 4.92 -8.26
CA LEU A 96 -3.10 4.19 -7.86
C LEU A 96 -2.27 3.77 -9.09
N VAL A 97 -2.88 3.21 -10.14
CA VAL A 97 -2.19 2.89 -11.40
C VAL A 97 -1.52 4.13 -12.00
N SER A 98 -2.26 5.24 -12.09
CA SER A 98 -1.70 6.51 -12.59
C SER A 98 -0.48 6.95 -11.78
N SER A 99 -0.56 6.88 -10.45
CA SER A 99 0.55 7.25 -9.56
C SER A 99 1.76 6.31 -9.70
N LEU A 100 1.54 5.00 -9.87
CA LEU A 100 2.60 4.01 -10.09
C LEU A 100 3.30 4.22 -11.44
N LEU A 101 2.55 4.54 -12.50
CA LEU A 101 3.10 4.82 -13.81
C LEU A 101 3.84 6.16 -13.87
N GLU A 102 3.42 7.15 -13.09
CA GLU A 102 4.06 8.46 -13.01
C GLU A 102 5.36 8.45 -12.19
N ALA A 103 5.47 7.57 -11.18
CA ALA A 103 6.63 7.48 -10.31
C ALA A 103 7.87 6.94 -11.03
N ASN A 104 9.07 7.37 -10.64
CA ASN A 104 10.34 6.79 -11.09
C ASN A 104 10.86 5.78 -10.07
N SER A 105 10.66 6.07 -8.79
CA SER A 105 11.01 5.19 -7.68
C SER A 105 9.80 4.95 -6.78
N ILE A 106 9.68 3.72 -6.28
CA ILE A 106 8.52 3.24 -5.55
C ILE A 106 8.99 2.45 -4.32
N SER A 107 8.52 2.82 -3.14
CA SER A 107 8.78 2.12 -1.88
C SER A 107 7.51 1.41 -1.41
N PHE A 108 7.58 0.09 -1.27
CA PHE A 108 6.53 -0.74 -0.69
C PHE A 108 6.86 -1.08 0.75
N LEU A 109 6.07 -0.58 1.69
CA LEU A 109 6.19 -0.87 3.12
C LEU A 109 5.07 -1.84 3.50
N ILE A 110 5.41 -3.10 3.72
CA ILE A 110 4.43 -4.19 3.80
C ILE A 110 4.43 -4.79 5.19
N GLY A 111 3.33 -4.61 5.90
CA GLY A 111 3.14 -5.25 7.19
C GLY A 111 2.72 -6.72 7.06
N MET A 112 3.10 -7.58 7.99
CA MET A 112 2.88 -9.03 7.93
C MET A 112 1.94 -9.52 9.05
N ALA A 113 1.17 -8.62 9.67
CA ALA A 113 0.17 -8.96 10.69
C ALA A 113 -0.79 -10.06 10.22
N VAL A 114 -0.91 -11.12 11.00
CA VAL A 114 -1.88 -12.21 10.75
C VAL A 114 -3.21 -11.87 11.40
N ASN A 115 -4.30 -11.96 10.64
CA ASN A 115 -5.64 -11.77 11.20
C ASN A 115 -6.00 -12.96 12.11
N LYS A 116 -6.24 -12.69 13.40
CA LYS A 116 -6.58 -13.72 14.41
C LYS A 116 -7.86 -14.50 14.06
N SER A 117 -8.81 -13.92 13.31
CA SER A 117 -10.09 -14.55 12.99
C SER A 117 -10.03 -15.68 11.95
N GLN A 118 -8.87 -15.93 11.34
CA GLN A 118 -8.73 -16.89 10.23
C GLN A 118 -7.94 -18.16 10.56
N ARG A 119 -7.57 -18.41 11.83
CA ARG A 119 -6.85 -19.64 12.21
C ARG A 119 -7.61 -20.95 11.90
N SER A 120 -8.91 -20.87 11.60
CA SER A 120 -9.81 -22.01 11.40
C SER A 120 -10.22 -22.31 9.94
N LEU A 121 -9.81 -21.49 8.97
CA LEU A 121 -10.17 -21.72 7.55
C LEU A 121 -8.96 -22.28 6.79
N SER A 122 -9.14 -23.42 6.13
CA SER A 122 -8.18 -24.14 5.27
C SER A 122 -7.81 -23.39 3.98
N LEU A 123 -7.92 -22.06 3.99
CA LEU A 123 -7.52 -21.16 2.92
C LEU A 123 -6.12 -20.61 3.22
N PRO A 124 -5.31 -20.30 2.19
CA PRO A 124 -4.05 -19.59 2.40
C PRO A 124 -4.34 -18.28 3.15
N ALA A 125 -3.59 -18.03 4.22
CA ALA A 125 -3.83 -16.90 5.10
C ALA A 125 -3.81 -15.57 4.32
N LYS A 126 -4.70 -14.61 4.63
CA LYS A 126 -4.73 -13.27 4.01
C LYS A 126 -3.36 -12.59 3.88
N PRO A 127 -2.43 -12.69 4.85
CA PRO A 127 -1.07 -12.15 4.70
C PRO A 127 -0.29 -12.76 3.53
N VAL A 128 -0.44 -14.07 3.28
CA VAL A 128 0.21 -14.78 2.15
C VAL A 128 -0.32 -14.29 0.81
N VAL A 129 -1.63 -14.08 0.72
CA VAL A 129 -2.27 -13.52 -0.49
C VAL A 129 -1.80 -12.09 -0.73
N LYS A 130 -1.74 -11.27 0.32
CA LYS A 130 -1.26 -9.89 0.25
C LYS A 130 0.21 -9.81 -0.16
N SER A 131 1.10 -10.57 0.49
CA SER A 131 2.52 -10.57 0.17
C SER A 131 2.80 -11.03 -1.26
N ARG A 132 2.02 -12.01 -1.75
CA ARG A 132 2.09 -12.46 -3.13
C ARG A 132 1.66 -11.37 -4.11
N LEU A 133 0.52 -10.72 -3.89
CA LEU A 133 0.04 -9.63 -4.75
C LEU A 133 1.04 -8.48 -4.83
N VAL A 134 1.62 -8.07 -3.70
CA VAL A 134 2.60 -6.98 -3.71
C VAL A 134 3.89 -7.39 -4.40
N ARG A 135 4.32 -8.65 -4.28
CA ARG A 135 5.47 -9.16 -5.03
C ARG A 135 5.22 -9.14 -6.54
N GLU A 136 4.09 -9.68 -6.99
CA GLU A 136 3.71 -9.67 -8.41
C GLU A 136 3.63 -8.23 -8.96
N LEU A 137 3.14 -7.28 -8.17
CA LEU A 137 3.10 -5.87 -8.53
C LEU A 137 4.51 -5.24 -8.60
N ALA A 138 5.37 -5.55 -7.63
CA ALA A 138 6.74 -5.05 -7.59
C ALA A 138 7.55 -5.55 -8.80
N ASP A 139 7.47 -6.85 -9.11
CA ASP A 139 8.13 -7.47 -10.25
C ASP A 139 7.67 -6.82 -11.57
N LEU A 140 6.34 -6.64 -11.74
CA LEU A 140 5.76 -5.99 -12.91
C LEU A 140 6.23 -4.53 -13.10
N LEU A 141 6.47 -3.80 -12.01
CA LEU A 141 6.96 -2.42 -12.05
C LEU A 141 8.46 -2.37 -12.35
N GLN A 142 9.23 -3.32 -11.82
CA GLN A 142 10.66 -3.47 -12.15
C GLN A 142 10.84 -3.79 -13.63
N ASP A 143 10.04 -4.70 -14.19
CA ASP A 143 10.02 -5.02 -15.63
C ASP A 143 9.69 -3.80 -16.51
N LYS A 144 8.93 -2.84 -15.96
CA LYS A 144 8.62 -1.54 -16.59
C LYS A 144 9.71 -0.48 -16.38
N GLY A 145 10.87 -0.86 -15.84
CA GLY A 145 12.02 0.03 -15.62
C GLY A 145 11.91 0.95 -14.41
N LYS A 146 11.01 0.66 -13.46
CA LYS A 146 10.88 1.44 -12.21
C LYS A 146 11.92 0.99 -11.18
N GLN A 147 12.40 1.92 -10.36
CA GLN A 147 13.20 1.57 -9.18
C GLN A 147 12.25 1.18 -8.05
N VAL A 148 12.26 -0.09 -7.65
CA VAL A 148 11.34 -0.61 -6.63
C VAL A 148 12.11 -1.08 -5.41
N MET A 149 11.77 -0.54 -4.24
CA MET A 149 12.20 -1.01 -2.93
C MET A 149 11.04 -1.67 -2.21
N VAL A 150 11.28 -2.82 -1.59
CA VAL A 150 10.28 -3.54 -0.80
C VAL A 150 10.85 -3.83 0.57
N GLU A 151 10.16 -3.37 1.62
CA GLU A 151 10.52 -3.65 3.01
C GLU A 151 9.33 -4.29 3.75
N TYR A 152 9.63 -5.36 4.48
CA TYR A 152 8.66 -6.14 5.23
C TYR A 152 8.77 -5.85 6.74
N PHE A 153 7.61 -5.73 7.38
CA PHE A 153 7.44 -5.41 8.80
C PHE A 153 6.52 -6.42 9.48
#